data_AF-F0G7P2-F1
#
_entry.id   AF-F0G7P2-F1
#
_cell.length_a   1.000
_cell.length_b   1.000
_cell.length_c   1.000
_cell.angle_alpha   90.00
_cell.angle_beta   90.00
_cell.angle_gamma   90.00
#
_symmetry.space_group_name_H-M   'P 1'
#
loop_
_entity.id
_entity.type
_entity.pdbx_description
1 polymer ?
#
loop_
_entity_poly.entity_id
_entity_poly.type
_entity_poly.pdbx_seq_one_letter_code
_entity_poly.pdbx_strand_id
1 'polypeptide(L)'
;HRPLWPHLLDAVAPGGVLIYETFAQGNETVGKPSNPAFLLAAGELLDAVRGHLRVVAYEDGFVAAPRAAFVQRLCAVREGATPKAGAGIPRYELPG
;
A
#
# COMPACT_ATOMS: atom_id res chain seq x y z
N HIS A 1 -15.51 -1.70 7.00
CA HIS A 1 -14.70 -1.58 8.23
C HIS A 1 -13.51 -2.53 8.12
N ARG A 2 -12.29 -2.09 8.45
CA ARG A 2 -11.04 -2.86 8.25
C ARG A 2 -10.22 -2.94 9.54
N PRO A 3 -10.62 -3.79 10.50
CA PRO A 3 -10.10 -3.76 11.86
C PRO A 3 -8.62 -4.18 11.97
N LEU A 4 -8.07 -4.88 10.98
CA LEU A 4 -6.68 -5.33 10.99
C LEU A 4 -5.67 -4.23 10.63
N TRP A 5 -6.12 -3.10 10.05
CA TRP A 5 -5.19 -2.07 9.58
C TRP A 5 -4.29 -1.51 10.69
N PRO A 6 -4.82 -1.04 11.84
CA PRO A 6 -3.97 -0.51 12.91
C PRO A 6 -2.89 -1.51 13.34
N HIS A 7 -3.26 -2.79 13.47
CA HIS A 7 -2.33 -3.85 13.86
C HIS A 7 -1.23 -4.11 12.82
N LEU A 8 -1.58 -4.08 11.52
CA LEU A 8 -0.59 -4.24 10.45
C LEU A 8 0.41 -3.09 10.44
N LEU A 9 -0.06 -1.85 10.65
CA LEU A 9 0.80 -0.68 10.71
C LEU A 9 1.74 -0.79 11.91
N ASP A 10 1.21 -1.09 13.10
CA ASP A 10 1.99 -1.19 14.34
C ASP A 10 3.05 -2.31 14.30
N ALA A 11 2.82 -3.35 13.51
CA ALA A 11 3.79 -4.43 13.31
C ALA A 11 5.03 -4.01 12.49
N VAL A 12 4.96 -2.92 11.73
CA VAL A 12 6.11 -2.39 10.98
C VAL A 12 7.06 -1.72 11.97
N ALA A 13 8.26 -2.28 12.17
CA ALA A 13 9.29 -1.66 13.02
C ALA A 13 9.81 -0.34 12.42
N PRO A 14 10.43 0.57 13.21
CA PRO A 14 11.10 1.75 12.66
C PRO A 14 12.16 1.38 11.61
N GLY A 15 12.13 2.04 10.45
CA GLY A 15 12.94 1.68 9.28
C GLY A 15 12.39 0.51 8.46
N GLY A 16 11.31 -0.13 8.91
CA GLY A 16 10.65 -1.24 8.23
C GLY A 16 9.82 -0.80 7.03
N VAL A 17 9.54 -1.76 6.15
CA VAL A 17 8.80 -1.56 4.90
C VAL A 17 7.52 -2.40 4.91
N LEU A 18 6.40 -1.78 4.56
CA LEU A 18 5.14 -2.43 4.24
C LEU A 18 5.01 -2.52 2.72
N ILE A 19 4.92 -3.74 2.19
CA ILE A 19 4.53 -4.01 0.81
C ILE A 19 3.17 -4.70 0.86
N TYR A 20 2.17 -4.13 0.20
CA TYR A 20 0.81 -4.65 0.24
C TYR A 20 0.15 -4.51 -1.12
N GLU A 21 -0.51 -5.58 -1.59
CA GLU A 21 -1.34 -5.60 -2.80
C GLU A 21 -2.68 -6.23 -2.44
N THR A 22 -3.77 -5.65 -2.94
CA THR A 22 -5.11 -6.19 -2.78
C THR A 22 -6.02 -5.74 -3.92
N PHE A 23 -7.23 -6.30 -3.99
CA PHE A 23 -8.17 -6.02 -5.06
C PHE A 23 -8.89 -4.68 -4.86
N ALA A 24 -9.02 -3.94 -5.95
CA ALA A 24 -9.75 -2.69 -6.01
C ALA A 24 -11.15 -2.91 -6.61
N GLN A 25 -12.04 -1.94 -6.41
CA GLN A 25 -13.31 -1.88 -7.11
C GLN A 25 -13.11 -1.96 -8.63
N GLY A 26 -14.04 -2.61 -9.32
CA GLY A 26 -13.90 -3.01 -10.72
C GLY A 26 -13.45 -4.46 -10.88
N ASN A 27 -12.77 -5.05 -9.89
CA ASN A 27 -12.34 -6.45 -9.97
C ASN A 27 -13.52 -7.44 -10.09
N GLU A 28 -14.68 -7.09 -9.57
CA GLU A 28 -15.93 -7.86 -9.69
C GLU A 28 -16.36 -8.07 -11.16
N THR A 29 -15.87 -7.24 -12.08
CA THR A 29 -16.17 -7.34 -13.52
C THR A 29 -15.28 -8.34 -14.26
N VAL A 30 -14.13 -8.70 -13.70
CA VAL A 30 -13.09 -9.53 -14.35
C VAL A 30 -12.71 -10.78 -13.56
N GLY A 31 -13.08 -10.87 -12.28
CA GLY A 31 -12.68 -12.00 -11.45
C GLY A 31 -13.26 -12.02 -10.03
N LYS A 32 -12.60 -12.78 -9.16
CA LYS A 32 -12.88 -12.84 -7.73
C LYS A 32 -11.75 -12.11 -6.98
N PRO A 33 -12.03 -11.52 -5.80
CA PRO A 33 -13.33 -11.42 -5.14
C PRO A 33 -14.27 -10.44 -5.86
N SER A 34 -15.57 -10.67 -5.73
CA SER A 34 -16.64 -9.79 -6.25
C SER A 34 -17.52 -9.20 -5.14
N ASN A 35 -17.30 -9.61 -3.89
CA ASN A 35 -17.99 -9.02 -2.75
C ASN A 35 -17.33 -7.67 -2.41
N PRO A 36 -18.09 -6.55 -2.41
CA PRO A 36 -17.56 -5.21 -2.23
C PRO A 36 -16.82 -5.01 -0.90
N ALA A 37 -17.09 -5.82 0.13
CA ALA A 37 -16.36 -5.75 1.39
C ALA A 37 -14.85 -6.07 1.25
N PHE A 38 -14.46 -6.78 0.19
CA PHE A 38 -13.07 -7.13 -0.11
C PHE A 38 -12.43 -6.26 -1.19
N LEU A 39 -13.17 -5.28 -1.72
CA LEU A 39 -12.71 -4.42 -2.80
C LEU A 39 -12.42 -3.03 -2.24
N LEU A 40 -11.21 -2.55 -2.45
CA LEU A 40 -10.82 -1.22 -2.01
C LEU A 40 -11.43 -0.15 -2.93
N ALA A 41 -11.91 0.94 -2.34
CA ALA A 41 -12.20 2.15 -3.09
C ALA A 41 -10.89 2.82 -3.55
N ALA A 42 -10.95 3.59 -4.64
CA ALA A 42 -9.81 4.35 -5.13
C ALA A 42 -9.19 5.20 -3.99
N GLY A 43 -7.88 5.09 -3.81
CA GLY A 43 -7.14 5.77 -2.74
C GLY A 43 -7.30 5.18 -1.32
N GLU A 44 -8.17 4.20 -1.09
CA GLU A 44 -8.41 3.66 0.26
C GLU A 44 -7.14 3.07 0.90
N LEU A 45 -6.26 2.45 0.10
CA LEU A 45 -4.97 1.95 0.60
C LEU A 45 -4.00 3.09 0.99
N LEU A 46 -4.02 4.21 0.27
CA LEU A 46 -3.23 5.39 0.62
C LEU A 46 -3.72 5.98 1.95
N ASP A 47 -5.03 6.10 2.10
CA ASP A 47 -5.61 6.65 3.32
C ASP A 47 -5.38 5.75 4.53
N ALA A 48 -5.35 4.42 4.33
CA ALA A 48 -5.05 3.48 5.40
C ALA A 48 -3.66 3.68 6.02
N VAL A 49 -2.65 4.13 5.26
CA VAL A 49 -1.28 4.33 5.75
C VAL A 49 -0.96 5.79 6.08
N ARG A 50 -1.86 6.72 5.73
CA ARG A 50 -1.67 8.16 5.86
C ARG A 50 -1.37 8.54 7.32
N GLY A 51 -0.31 9.31 7.51
CA GLY A 51 0.12 9.76 8.84
C GLY A 51 0.85 8.70 9.69
N HIS A 52 0.91 7.44 9.23
CA HIS A 52 1.62 6.36 9.92
C HIS A 52 2.90 5.95 9.20
N LEU A 53 2.87 5.88 7.87
CA LEU A 53 3.98 5.47 7.01
C LEU A 53 4.20 6.48 5.88
N ARG A 54 5.45 6.61 5.42
CA ARG A 54 5.78 7.34 4.20
C ARG A 54 5.56 6.44 2.99
N VAL A 55 4.70 6.86 2.06
CA VAL A 55 4.50 6.15 0.80
C VAL A 55 5.69 6.39 -0.14
N VAL A 56 6.26 5.31 -0.69
CA VAL A 56 7.34 5.36 -1.68
C VAL A 56 6.88 4.95 -3.07
N ALA A 57 5.89 4.06 -3.17
CA ALA A 57 5.24 3.70 -4.42
C ALA A 57 3.76 3.37 -4.16
N TYR A 58 2.91 3.73 -5.11
CA TYR A 58 1.48 3.40 -5.10
C TYR A 58 0.98 3.23 -6.52
N GLU A 59 0.19 2.19 -6.73
CA GLU A 59 -0.51 1.93 -7.99
C GLU A 59 -1.96 1.56 -7.71
N ASP A 60 -2.84 2.02 -8.59
CA ASP A 60 -4.28 1.78 -8.59
C ASP A 60 -4.71 1.60 -10.04
N GLY A 61 -5.03 0.37 -10.44
CA GLY A 61 -5.29 0.11 -11.85
C GLY A 61 -5.51 -1.35 -12.22
N PHE A 62 -5.54 -1.58 -13.53
CA PHE A 62 -5.79 -2.89 -14.13
C PHE A 62 -4.49 -3.59 -14.54
N VAL A 63 -4.36 -4.86 -14.15
CA VAL A 63 -3.26 -5.74 -14.56
C VAL A 63 -3.83 -6.82 -15.46
N ALA A 64 -3.26 -7.00 -16.66
CA ALA A 64 -3.72 -8.00 -17.62
C ALA A 64 -3.12 -9.40 -17.38
N ALA A 65 -1.89 -9.46 -16.84
CA ALA A 65 -1.13 -10.68 -16.62
C ALA A 65 -0.59 -10.75 -15.18
N PRO A 66 -0.46 -11.94 -14.58
CA PRO A 66 -0.79 -13.26 -15.14
C PRO A 66 -2.30 -13.51 -15.23
N ARG A 67 -3.13 -12.68 -14.59
CA ARG A 67 -4.59 -12.72 -14.67
C ARG A 67 -5.15 -11.29 -14.62
N ALA A 68 -6.18 -11.04 -15.42
CA ALA A 68 -6.98 -9.81 -15.38
C ALA A 68 -7.48 -9.51 -13.94
N ALA A 69 -7.07 -8.37 -13.39
CA ALA A 69 -7.49 -7.92 -12.07
C ALA A 69 -7.41 -6.39 -11.95
N PHE A 70 -8.31 -5.81 -11.15
CA PHE A 70 -8.14 -4.44 -10.65
C PHE A 70 -7.52 -4.50 -9.26
N VAL A 71 -6.40 -3.81 -9.07
CA VAL A 71 -5.62 -3.87 -7.84
C VAL A 71 -5.24 -2.49 -7.35
N GLN A 72 -5.09 -2.38 -6.04
CA GLN A 72 -4.32 -1.33 -5.39
C GLN A 72 -3.12 -1.97 -4.72
N ARG A 73 -1.93 -1.44 -5.00
CA ARG A 73 -0.70 -1.84 -4.31
C ARG A 73 0.12 -0.65 -3.86
N LEU A 74 0.87 -0.87 -2.79
CA LEU A 74 1.60 0.16 -2.09
C LEU A 74 2.90 -0.41 -1.53
N CYS A 75 3.96 0.37 -1.64
CA CYS A 75 5.15 0.26 -0.83
C CYS A 75 5.25 1.50 0.07
N ALA A 76 5.34 1.30 1.38
CA ALA A 76 5.47 2.38 2.36
C ALA A 76 6.47 2.03 3.46
N VAL A 77 7.14 3.04 3.99
CA VAL A 77 8.23 2.89 4.95
C VAL A 77 7.81 3.53 6.26
N ARG A 78 8.02 2.84 7.38
CA ARG A 78 8.01 3.49 8.68
C ARG A 78 9.34 4.21 8.82
N GLU A 79 9.32 5.53 8.80
CA GLU A 79 10.55 6.28 9.01
C GLU A 79 11.15 5.93 10.38
N GLY A 80 12.46 5.64 10.38
CA GLY A 80 13.20 5.39 11.62
C GLY A 80 13.27 6.64 12.49
N ALA A 81 13.74 6.47 13.74
CA ALA A 81 14.06 7.62 14.58
C ALA A 81 14.94 8.59 13.79
N THR A 82 14.59 9.88 13.88
CA THR A 82 15.10 11.03 13.12
C THR A 82 16.50 10.79 12.59
N PRO A 83 16.74 10.98 11.28
CA PRO A 83 18.09 10.85 10.72
C PRO A 83 19.07 11.59 11.64
N LYS A 84 20.15 10.94 12.09
CA LYS A 84 21.23 11.60 12.82
C LYS A 84 21.51 12.93 12.12
N ALA A 85 21.62 14.03 12.84
CA ALA A 85 21.86 15.34 12.23
C ALA A 85 23.00 15.23 11.18
N GLY A 86 22.69 15.51 9.92
CA GLY A 86 23.61 15.35 8.78
C GLY A 86 23.38 14.10 7.89
N ALA A 87 22.56 13.13 8.31
CA ALA A 87 22.07 12.08 7.43
C ALA A 87 21.07 12.71 6.45
N GLY A 88 21.44 12.79 5.17
CA GLY A 88 20.62 13.39 4.12
C GLY A 88 19.25 12.71 3.95
N ILE A 89 18.42 13.26 3.05
CA ILE A 89 17.10 12.72 2.75
C ILE A 89 17.23 11.26 2.26
N PRO A 90 16.48 10.30 2.82
CA PRO A 90 16.48 8.91 2.34
C PRO A 90 16.19 8.84 0.85
N ARG A 91 17.00 8.08 0.12
CA ARG A 91 16.84 7.83 -1.32
C ARG A 91 16.14 6.50 -1.51
N TYR A 92 14.98 6.54 -2.16
CA TYR A 92 14.25 5.34 -2.59
C TYR A 92 14.30 5.30 -4.11
N GLU A 93 14.91 4.26 -4.66
CA GLU A 93 14.97 4.07 -6.11
C GLU A 93 13.57 3.76 -6.65
N LEU A 94 13.17 4.46 -7.71
CA LEU A 94 11.92 4.20 -8.41
C LEU A 94 12.20 3.24 -9.58
N PRO A 95 11.37 2.21 -9.80
CA PRO A 95 11.44 1.43 -11.03
C PRO A 95 11.15 2.34 -12.23
N GLY A 96 11.97 2.25 -13.26
CA GLY A 96 11.86 3.00 -14.52
C GLY A 96 11.00 2.31 -15.56
#